data_AF-A0A139RN61-F1
#
_entry.id   AF-A0A139RN61-F1
#
_cell.length_a   1.000
_cell.length_b   1.000
_cell.length_c   1.000
_cell.angle_alpha   90.00
_cell.angle_beta   90.00
_cell.angle_gamma   90.00
#
_symmetry.space_group_name_H-M   'P 1'
#
loop_
_entity.id
_entity.type
_entity.pdbx_description
1 polymer ?
#
loop_
_entity_poly.entity_id
_entity_poly.type
_entity_poly.pdbx_seq_one_letter_code
_entity_poly.pdbx_strand_id
1 'polypeptide(L)' 'MSKQLWNYLRSRVQVVNSDGEVIKGLVTDFIDEMDNDEQDEITILIDNPSPDEPTEISLFESEIISIKAIS' A
#
# COMPACT_ATOMS: atom_id res chain seq x y z
N MET A 1 15.05 7.23 -0.93
CA MET A 1 15.24 6.07 -1.84
C MET A 1 13.87 5.55 -2.16
N SER A 2 13.55 5.36 -3.45
CA SER A 2 12.29 4.73 -3.86
C SER A 2 12.22 3.31 -3.31
N LYS A 3 11.04 2.94 -2.82
CA LYS A 3 10.64 1.63 -2.31
C LYS A 3 10.21 0.68 -3.43
N GLN A 4 10.11 1.18 -4.66
CA GLN A 4 9.79 0.41 -5.86
C GLN A 4 8.45 -0.32 -5.71
N LEU A 5 7.38 0.45 -5.48
CA LEU A 5 6.07 -0.08 -5.09
C LEU A 5 5.46 -1.05 -6.12
N TRP A 6 5.78 -0.88 -7.41
CA TRP A 6 5.36 -1.78 -8.50
C TRP A 6 5.76 -3.25 -8.29
N ASN A 7 6.82 -3.54 -7.53
CA ASN A 7 7.25 -4.91 -7.23
C ASN A 7 6.24 -5.68 -6.36
N TYR A 8 5.31 -4.97 -5.71
CA TYR A 8 4.31 -5.56 -4.83
C TYR A 8 2.95 -5.73 -5.49
N LEU A 9 2.75 -5.26 -6.73
CA LEU A 9 1.48 -5.39 -7.43
C LEU A 9 1.04 -6.87 -7.47
N ARG A 10 -0.22 -7.14 -7.08
CA ARG A 10 -0.80 -8.48 -6.94
C ARG A 10 -0.17 -9.37 -5.86
N SER A 11 0.68 -8.82 -4.99
CA SER A 11 1.24 -9.52 -3.84
C SER A 11 0.47 -9.18 -2.58
N ARG A 12 0.39 -10.15 -1.66
CA ARG A 12 -0.01 -9.88 -0.28
C ARG A 12 1.15 -9.20 0.44
N VAL A 13 0.86 -8.14 1.18
CA VAL A 13 1.86 -7.32 1.86
C VAL A 13 1.51 -7.07 3.31
N GLN A 14 2.54 -6.76 4.10
CA GLN A 14 2.41 -6.05 5.36
C GLN A 14 3.09 -4.69 5.20
N VAL A 15 2.35 -3.62 5.44
CA VAL A 15 2.81 -2.23 5.39
C VAL A 15 2.81 -1.65 6.81
N VAL A 16 3.82 -0.84 7.10
CA VAL A 16 3.82 0.08 8.25
C VAL A 16 3.73 1.49 7.68
N ASN A 17 2.66 2.22 7.98
CA ASN A 17 2.49 3.60 7.49
C ASN A 17 3.17 4.63 8.43
N SER A 18 3.15 5.90 8.04
CA SER A 18 3.75 7.02 8.79
C SER A 18 3.13 7.25 10.17
N ASP A 19 1.88 6.82 10.36
CA ASP A 19 1.18 6.88 11.65
C ASP A 19 1.55 5.69 12.58
N GLY A 20 2.35 4.75 12.09
CA GLY A 20 2.78 3.56 12.82
C GLY A 20 1.76 2.41 12.78
N GLU A 21 0.71 2.53 11.97
CA GLU A 21 -0.30 1.50 11.78
C GLU A 21 0.24 0.37 10.91
N VAL A 22 -0.20 -0.85 11.20
CA VAL A 22 0.19 -2.04 10.45
C VAL A 22 -0.99 -2.51 9.60
N ILE A 23 -0.85 -2.36 8.29
CA ILE A 23 -1.86 -2.76 7.31
C ILE A 23 -1.42 -4.07 6.66
N LYS A 24 -2.34 -5.04 6.54
CA LYS A 24 -2.12 -6.28 5.78
C LYS A 24 -3.19 -6.40 4.72
N GLY A 25 -2.80 -6.82 3.54
CA GLY A 25 -3.73 -6.90 2.43
C GLY A 25 -3.08 -7.27 1.11
N LEU A 26 -3.89 -7.28 0.05
CA LEU A 26 -3.47 -7.51 -1.32
C LEU A 26 -3.27 -6.17 -2.03
N VAL A 27 -2.11 -5.93 -2.62
CA VAL A 27 -1.93 -4.78 -3.51
C VAL A 27 -2.71 -5.04 -4.80
N THR A 28 -3.74 -4.25 -5.05
CA THR A 28 -4.64 -4.38 -6.19
C THR A 28 -4.27 -3.44 -7.33
N ASP A 29 -3.70 -2.28 -7.01
CA ASP A 29 -3.35 -1.27 -8.00
C ASP A 29 -2.03 -0.56 -7.66
N PHE A 30 -1.43 0.04 -8.69
CA PHE A 30 -0.24 0.88 -8.62
C PHE A 30 -0.36 2.01 -9.63
N ILE A 31 -0.13 3.24 -9.16
CA ILE A 31 -0.12 4.45 -9.98
C ILE A 31 1.27 5.06 -9.84
N ASP A 32 1.96 5.29 -10.95
CA ASP A 32 3.26 5.93 -10.91
C ASP A 32 3.14 7.46 -10.79
N GLU A 33 4.23 8.11 -10.32
CA GLU A 33 4.31 9.57 -10.22
C GLU A 33 3.98 10.30 -11.53
N MET A 34 4.25 9.69 -12.69
CA MET A 34 3.98 10.32 -14.00
C MET A 34 2.49 10.32 -14.36
N ASP A 35 1.74 9.35 -13.86
CA ASP A 35 0.30 9.19 -14.11
C ASP A 35 -0.56 10.02 -13.14
N ASN A 36 -0.09 10.26 -11.90
CA ASN A 36 -0.81 11.07 -10.91
C ASN A 36 -0.22 12.47 -10.64
N ASP A 37 0.87 12.86 -11.30
CA ASP A 37 1.59 14.12 -11.12
C ASP A 37 2.05 14.39 -9.67
N GLU A 38 2.12 13.36 -8.81
CA GLU A 38 2.48 13.48 -7.39
C GLU A 38 3.63 12.55 -6.97
N GLN A 39 3.34 11.30 -6.63
CA GLN A 39 4.29 10.28 -6.15
C GLN A 39 3.73 8.89 -6.46
N ASP A 40 4.59 7.88 -6.51
CA ASP A 40 4.14 6.48 -6.58
C ASP A 40 3.11 6.17 -5.48
N GLU A 41 1.97 5.59 -5.89
CA GLU A 41 0.85 5.21 -5.02
C GLU A 41 0.52 3.72 -5.20
N ILE A 42 0.11 3.05 -4.13
CA ILE A 42 -0.50 1.72 -4.21
C ILE A 42 -1.87 1.68 -3.53
N THR A 43 -2.77 0.89 -4.09
CA THR A 43 -4.04 0.53 -3.45
C THR A 43 -3.95 -0.87 -2.87
N ILE A 44 -4.36 -1.02 -1.61
CA ILE A 44 -4.32 -2.27 -0.85
C ILE A 44 -5.74 -2.64 -0.43
N LEU A 45 -6.20 -3.83 -0.84
CA LEU A 45 -7.39 -4.47 -0.29
C LEU A 45 -7.06 -5.10 1.06
N ILE A 46 -7.63 -4.54 2.13
CA ILE A 46 -7.33 -4.87 3.52
C ILE A 46 -7.86 -6.26 3.86
N ASP A 47 -7.05 -7.04 4.58
CA ASP A 47 -7.45 -8.35 5.09
C ASP A 47 -8.38 -8.22 6.30
N ASN A 48 -9.56 -8.85 6.23
CA ASN A 48 -10.53 -8.93 7.33
C ASN A 48 -10.83 -7.57 8.00
N PRO A 49 -11.24 -6.54 7.23
CA PRO A 49 -11.56 -5.24 7.82
C PRO A 49 -12.72 -5.38 8.80
N SER A 50 -12.68 -4.58 9.87
CA SER A 50 -13.84 -4.44 10.75
C SER A 50 -15.02 -3.82 9.98
N PRO A 51 -16.29 -4.02 10.41
CA PRO A 51 -17.45 -3.46 9.70
C PRO A 51 -17.43 -1.94 9.53
N ASP A 52 -16.74 -1.23 10.43
CA ASP A 52 -16.61 0.23 10.44
C ASP A 52 -15.29 0.72 9.81
N GLU A 53 -14.43 -0.20 9.36
CA GLU A 53 -13.14 0.10 8.73
C GLU A 53 -13.26 0.03 7.20
N PRO A 54 -12.47 0.82 6.47
CA PRO A 54 -12.43 0.73 5.02
C PRO A 54 -11.95 -0.65 4.56
N THR A 55 -12.49 -1.14 3.44
CA THR A 55 -12.05 -2.40 2.83
C THR A 55 -10.79 -2.23 1.99
N GLU A 56 -10.51 -1.02 1.52
CA GLU A 56 -9.36 -0.69 0.69
C GLU A 56 -8.72 0.61 1.18
N ILE A 57 -7.42 0.75 0.96
CA ILE A 57 -6.67 1.97 1.28
C ILE A 57 -5.63 2.25 0.19
N SER A 58 -5.54 3.51 -0.21
CA SER A 58 -4.45 4.02 -1.04
C SER A 58 -3.38 4.66 -0.16
N LEU A 59 -2.11 4.41 -0.49
CA LEU A 59 -0.97 4.99 0.22
C LEU A 59 0.07 5.49 -0.78
N PHE A 60 0.49 6.73 -0.62
CA PHE A 60 1.65 7.28 -1.30
C PHE A 60 2.94 6.66 -0.76
N GLU A 61 3.98 6.62 -1.58
CA GLU A 61 5.29 6.12 -1.20
C GLU A 61 5.87 6.83 0.04
N SER A 62 5.57 8.12 0.21
CA SER A 62 5.95 8.92 1.39
C SER A 62 5.25 8.51 2.69
N GLU A 63 4.05 7.95 2.60
CA GLU A 63 3.26 7.50 3.75
C GLU A 63 3.69 6.11 4.22
N ILE A 64 4.47 5.40 3.42
CA ILE A 64 4.94 4.06 3.74
C ILE A 64 6.28 4.18 4.49
N ILE A 65 6.35 3.72 5.73
CA ILE A 65 7.65 3.54 6.41
C ILE A 65 8.32 2.31 5.83
N SER A 66 7.61 1.18 5.81
CA SER A 66 8.11 -0.09 5.27
C SER A 66 7.00 -0.92 4.63
N ILE A 67 7.38 -1.70 3.63
CA ILE A 67 6.51 -2.66 2.95
C ILE A 67 7.29 -3.96 2.77
N LYS A 68 6.62 -5.10 2.98
CA LYS A 68 7.17 -6.42 2.70
C LYS A 68 6.10 -7.32 2.12
N ALA A 69 6.48 -8.14 1.13
CA ALA A 69 5.63 -9.22 0.67
C ALA A 69 5.52 -10.29 1.77
N ILE A 70 4.32 -10.86 1.91
CA ILE A 70 4.02 -11.96 2.83
C ILE A 70 3.39 -13.11 2.05
N SER A 71 3.66 -14.35 2.48
CA SER A 71 3.12 -15.58 1.88
C SER A 71 1.88 -16.05 2.63
#